data_AF-J4TFS5-F1
#
_entry.id   AF-J4TFS5-F1
#
_cell.length_a   1.000
_cell.length_b   1.000
_cell.length_c   1.000
_cell.angle_alpha   90.00
_cell.angle_beta   90.00
_cell.angle_gamma   90.00
#
_symmetry.space_group_name_H-M   'P 1'
#
loop_
_entity.id
_entity.type
_entity.pdbx_description
1 polymer ?
#
loop_
_entity_poly.entity_id
_entity_poly.type
_entity_poly.pdbx_seq_one_letter_code
_entity_poly.pdbx_strand_id
1 'polypeptide(L)'
;MRPGAAAVAGFALFLAGFALFLAGCGGSSHTATTVTSTLPAETKTVTKTVAPPPPPGPKTSIENNGTYIVNKDIAAGTYRTDGGRNACYWARLRSFNTNDVIDNNVGDGQQVVQILPTDAAFMTRSCGKWQKID
;
A
#
# COMPACT_ATOMS: atom_id res chain seq x y z
N MET A 1 6.14 14.29 23.06
CA MET A 1 6.03 14.58 24.52
C MET A 1 5.56 16.02 24.71
N ARG A 2 4.29 16.21 25.09
CA ARG A 2 3.73 17.16 26.08
C ARG A 2 2.19 16.99 26.05
N PRO A 3 1.48 17.22 27.18
CA PRO A 3 0.62 16.21 27.80
C PRO A 3 -0.85 16.66 28.01
N GLY A 4 -1.64 15.74 28.58
CA GLY A 4 -2.77 15.98 29.50
C GLY A 4 -4.12 16.33 28.82
N ALA A 5 -5.14 15.47 28.83
CA ALA A 5 -5.94 14.98 29.96
C ALA A 5 -6.72 16.11 30.68
N ALA A 6 -8.04 16.13 30.52
CA ALA A 6 -9.00 16.11 31.63
C ALA A 6 -10.44 16.26 31.08
N ALA A 7 -11.26 15.26 31.37
CA ALA A 7 -12.70 15.31 31.26
C ALA A 7 -13.29 16.15 32.41
N VAL A 8 -14.44 16.79 32.18
CA VAL A 8 -15.42 17.05 33.25
C VAL A 8 -16.82 17.00 32.64
N ALA A 9 -17.58 16.04 33.16
CA ALA A 9 -19.02 15.88 32.98
C ALA A 9 -19.77 16.72 34.04
N GLY A 10 -21.03 17.06 33.77
CA GLY A 10 -21.95 17.57 34.80
C GLY A 10 -23.13 18.34 34.20
N PHE A 11 -24.25 17.68 33.87
CA PHE A 11 -25.43 17.42 34.72
C PHE A 11 -26.25 18.68 35.07
N ALA A 12 -27.47 18.78 34.52
CA ALA A 12 -28.73 18.86 35.29
C ALA A 12 -29.90 19.31 34.41
N LEU A 13 -30.95 18.49 34.42
CA LEU A 13 -32.29 18.73 33.87
C LEU A 13 -33.05 19.78 34.72
N PHE A 14 -33.88 20.60 34.08
CA PHE A 14 -35.10 21.12 34.69
C PHE A 14 -36.25 21.20 33.67
N LEU A 15 -37.34 20.53 33.98
CA LEU A 15 -38.62 20.50 33.29
C LEU A 15 -39.51 21.64 33.82
N ALA A 16 -40.19 22.38 32.94
CA ALA A 16 -41.48 23.01 33.24
C ALA A 16 -42.18 23.40 31.92
N GLY A 17 -43.45 23.03 31.78
CA GLY A 17 -44.24 23.19 30.56
C GLY A 17 -45.10 24.46 30.50
N PHE A 18 -46.04 24.41 29.54
CA PHE A 18 -47.21 25.27 29.30
C PHE A 18 -47.02 26.56 28.49
N ALA A 19 -47.54 26.58 27.25
CA ALA A 19 -48.76 27.32 26.85
C ALA A 19 -48.89 27.41 25.31
N LEU A 20 -50.06 27.03 24.78
CA LEU A 20 -50.50 27.36 23.43
C LEU A 20 -50.84 28.86 23.34
N PHE A 21 -50.46 29.54 22.26
CA PHE A 21 -51.25 30.64 21.69
C PHE A 21 -50.94 30.83 20.19
N LEU A 22 -52.01 30.89 19.37
CA LEU A 22 -51.99 31.20 17.93
C LEU A 22 -51.71 32.69 17.68
N ALA A 23 -51.05 33.02 16.55
CA ALA A 23 -51.46 34.04 15.56
C ALA A 23 -50.27 34.65 14.78
N GLY A 24 -50.43 34.77 13.45
CA GLY A 24 -50.19 36.05 12.76
C GLY A 24 -48.86 36.24 12.00
N CYS A 25 -49.01 36.57 10.71
CA CYS A 25 -47.99 36.89 9.70
C CYS A 25 -47.17 38.17 9.97
N GLY A 26 -45.96 38.24 9.36
CA GLY A 26 -45.25 39.51 9.15
C GLY A 26 -43.81 39.31 8.65
N GLY A 27 -43.55 39.62 7.38
CA GLY A 27 -42.28 39.34 6.70
C GLY A 27 -41.12 40.27 7.03
N SER A 28 -39.93 39.90 6.56
CA SER A 28 -38.88 40.85 6.18
C SER A 28 -37.97 40.27 5.11
N SER A 29 -37.70 41.13 4.14
CA SER A 29 -37.08 40.92 2.84
C SER A 29 -35.63 40.45 2.94
N HIS A 30 -35.28 39.41 2.18
CA HIS A 30 -33.92 39.18 1.74
C HIS A 30 -33.87 39.28 0.22
N THR A 31 -33.25 40.35 -0.25
CA THR A 31 -32.88 40.61 -1.65
C THR A 31 -32.09 39.42 -2.20
N ALA A 32 -32.63 38.75 -3.22
CA ALA A 32 -31.95 37.65 -3.92
C ALA A 32 -31.14 38.21 -5.11
N THR A 33 -29.82 38.24 -4.97
CA THR A 33 -28.90 38.53 -6.08
C THR A 33 -28.85 37.30 -7.00
N THR A 34 -29.33 37.47 -8.24
CA THR A 34 -29.28 36.41 -9.27
C THR A 34 -27.90 36.41 -9.92
N VAL A 35 -27.18 35.29 -9.87
CA VAL A 35 -25.91 35.09 -10.57
C VAL A 35 -26.18 34.21 -11.79
N THR A 36 -26.04 34.78 -12.99
CA THR A 36 -26.20 34.08 -14.27
C THR A 36 -25.00 33.16 -14.50
N SER A 37 -25.25 31.84 -14.49
CA SER A 37 -24.25 30.80 -14.77
C SER A 37 -24.25 30.44 -16.25
N THR A 38 -23.17 30.75 -16.95
CA THR A 38 -22.96 30.38 -18.35
C THR A 38 -22.32 28.98 -18.39
N LEU A 39 -23.07 27.96 -18.83
CA LEU A 39 -22.55 26.60 -18.97
C LEU A 39 -21.53 26.53 -20.13
N PRO A 40 -20.34 25.94 -19.94
CA PRO A 40 -19.42 25.65 -21.05
C PRO A 40 -20.03 24.59 -21.99
N ALA A 41 -19.77 24.73 -23.29
CA ALA A 41 -20.24 23.81 -24.32
C ALA A 41 -19.76 22.36 -24.07
N GLU A 42 -20.71 21.42 -24.04
CA GLU A 42 -20.44 20.00 -23.89
C GLU A 42 -19.65 19.46 -25.08
N THR A 43 -18.40 19.07 -24.83
CA THR A 43 -17.59 18.32 -25.79
C THR A 43 -17.84 16.83 -25.55
N LYS A 44 -18.45 16.13 -26.51
CA LYS A 44 -18.64 14.68 -26.45
C LYS A 44 -17.31 13.95 -26.69
N THR A 45 -16.65 13.54 -25.62
CA THR A 45 -15.49 12.63 -25.70
C THR A 45 -15.99 11.19 -25.86
N VAL A 46 -15.68 10.57 -26.99
CA VAL A 46 -15.90 9.13 -27.20
C VAL A 46 -14.72 8.39 -26.56
N THR A 47 -14.89 7.91 -25.34
CA THR A 47 -13.90 7.08 -24.65
C THR A 47 -14.11 5.61 -25.05
N LYS A 48 -13.22 5.08 -25.88
CA LYS A 48 -13.15 3.63 -26.12
C LYS A 48 -12.51 3.00 -24.87
N THR A 49 -13.31 2.30 -24.06
CA THR A 49 -12.81 1.56 -22.89
C THR A 49 -11.98 0.37 -23.35
N VAL A 50 -10.66 0.50 -23.32
CA VAL A 50 -9.72 -0.63 -23.45
C VAL A 50 -9.50 -1.17 -22.04
N ALA A 51 -9.72 -2.47 -21.85
CA ALA A 51 -9.47 -3.12 -20.56
C ALA A 51 -8.01 -2.93 -20.13
N PRO A 52 -7.72 -2.73 -18.83
CA PRO A 52 -6.35 -2.64 -18.34
C PRO A 52 -5.56 -3.91 -18.72
N PRO A 53 -4.27 -3.78 -19.09
CA PRO A 53 -3.43 -4.94 -19.32
C PRO A 53 -3.35 -5.80 -18.05
N PRO A 54 -3.23 -7.14 -18.19
CA PRO A 54 -3.03 -8.02 -17.04
C PRO A 54 -1.83 -7.57 -16.19
N PRO A 55 -1.85 -7.82 -14.86
CA PRO A 55 -0.70 -7.57 -14.01
C PRO A 55 0.56 -8.27 -14.55
N PRO A 56 1.75 -7.64 -14.47
CA PRO A 56 2.99 -8.31 -14.81
C PRO A 56 3.21 -9.58 -13.97
N GLY A 57 3.77 -10.62 -14.58
CA GLY A 57 4.14 -11.85 -13.88
C GLY A 57 5.37 -11.68 -12.97
N PRO A 58 5.77 -12.76 -12.25
CA PRO A 58 6.93 -12.75 -11.37
C PRO A 58 8.23 -12.42 -12.13
N LYS A 59 9.13 -11.71 -11.47
CA LYS A 59 10.39 -11.26 -12.08
C LYS A 59 11.44 -12.37 -12.10
N THR A 60 12.35 -12.27 -13.07
CA THR A 60 13.53 -13.15 -13.19
C THR A 60 14.83 -12.44 -12.81
N SER A 61 14.77 -11.19 -12.33
CA SER A 61 15.90 -10.45 -11.77
C SER A 61 15.55 -9.83 -10.42
N ILE A 62 16.57 -9.70 -9.57
CA ILE A 62 16.48 -9.10 -8.24
C ILE A 62 17.58 -8.04 -8.14
N GLU A 63 17.20 -6.77 -8.18
CA GLU A 63 18.16 -5.67 -8.28
C GLU A 63 18.57 -5.11 -6.91
N ASN A 64 17.75 -5.31 -5.89
CA ASN A 64 17.90 -4.64 -4.60
C ASN A 64 17.89 -5.64 -3.45
N ASN A 65 18.35 -5.18 -2.28
CA ASN A 65 18.15 -5.90 -1.04
C ASN A 65 16.66 -5.99 -0.71
N GLY A 66 16.25 -7.07 -0.07
CA GLY A 66 14.86 -7.25 0.35
C GLY A 66 14.49 -8.70 0.58
N THR A 67 13.19 -8.90 0.80
CA THR A 67 12.55 -10.22 0.88
C THR A 67 11.49 -10.27 -0.21
N TYR A 68 11.58 -11.28 -1.08
CA TYR A 68 10.78 -11.44 -2.29
C TYR A 68 9.91 -12.68 -2.17
N ILE A 69 8.60 -12.53 -2.38
CA ILE A 69 7.65 -13.64 -2.36
C ILE A 69 7.85 -14.49 -3.62
N VAL A 70 8.12 -15.77 -3.45
CA VAL A 70 8.32 -16.69 -4.58
C VAL A 70 6.98 -16.95 -5.29
N ASN A 71 7.01 -17.06 -6.61
CA ASN A 71 5.87 -17.16 -7.52
C ASN A 71 4.95 -15.93 -7.57
N LYS A 72 5.30 -14.85 -6.87
CA LYS A 72 4.58 -13.57 -6.93
C LYS A 72 5.50 -12.42 -7.34
N ASP A 73 6.56 -12.19 -6.58
CA ASP A 73 7.53 -11.13 -6.86
C ASP A 73 8.63 -11.64 -7.78
N ILE A 74 9.07 -12.88 -7.55
CA ILE A 74 10.13 -13.56 -8.31
C ILE A 74 9.69 -14.97 -8.71
N ALA A 75 10.13 -15.43 -9.88
CA ALA A 75 9.89 -16.81 -10.31
C ALA A 75 10.75 -17.78 -9.49
N ALA A 76 10.28 -19.01 -9.30
CA ALA A 76 11.15 -20.10 -8.85
C ALA A 76 12.15 -20.47 -9.95
N GLY A 77 13.34 -20.92 -9.56
CA GLY A 77 14.42 -21.29 -10.47
C GLY A 77 15.81 -21.08 -9.87
N THR A 78 16.82 -21.32 -10.68
CA THR A 78 18.22 -21.13 -10.31
C THR A 78 18.62 -19.68 -10.55
N TYR A 79 19.14 -19.03 -9.53
CA TYR A 79 19.62 -17.65 -9.57
C TYR A 79 21.12 -17.60 -9.36
N ARG A 80 21.78 -16.70 -10.09
CA ARG A 80 23.19 -16.35 -9.92
C ARG A 80 23.33 -14.88 -9.60
N THR A 81 24.25 -14.55 -8.70
CA THR A 81 24.79 -13.20 -8.51
C THR A 81 26.30 -13.22 -8.72
N ASP A 82 26.88 -12.11 -9.18
CA ASP A 82 28.33 -11.90 -9.15
C ASP A 82 28.85 -11.59 -7.73
N GLY A 83 27.96 -11.41 -6.76
CA GLY A 83 28.26 -11.17 -5.37
C GLY A 83 28.34 -9.71 -4.99
N GLY A 84 28.24 -9.44 -3.69
CA GLY A 84 28.61 -8.15 -3.13
C GLY A 84 30.12 -8.04 -2.89
N ARG A 85 30.59 -6.80 -2.71
CA ARG A 85 32.01 -6.54 -2.41
C ARG A 85 32.48 -7.16 -1.10
N ASN A 86 31.61 -7.23 -0.08
CA ASN A 86 31.85 -7.94 1.18
C ASN A 86 30.50 -8.38 1.77
N ALA A 87 30.42 -9.64 2.23
CA ALA A 87 29.31 -10.21 3.01
C ALA A 87 27.94 -10.23 2.30
N CYS A 88 27.87 -10.82 1.09
CA CYS A 88 26.59 -11.18 0.50
C CYS A 88 25.90 -12.23 1.37
N TYR A 89 24.72 -11.88 1.85
CA TYR A 89 23.85 -12.78 2.60
C TYR A 89 22.56 -13.04 1.83
N TRP A 90 22.17 -14.31 1.73
CA TRP A 90 20.86 -14.69 1.26
C TRP A 90 20.27 -15.81 2.10
N ALA A 91 18.94 -15.92 2.08
CA ALA A 91 18.22 -17.00 2.71
C ALA A 91 16.96 -17.36 1.91
N ARG A 92 16.71 -18.67 1.78
CA ARG A 92 15.43 -19.24 1.38
C ARG A 92 14.60 -19.46 2.64
N LEU A 93 13.33 -19.06 2.63
CA LEU A 93 12.47 -19.04 3.83
C LEU A 93 11.26 -19.97 3.66
N ARG A 94 10.92 -20.73 4.70
CA ARG A 94 9.72 -21.59 4.77
C ARG A 94 8.44 -20.80 4.95
N SER A 95 8.54 -19.62 5.56
CA SER A 95 7.42 -18.71 5.82
C SER A 95 7.88 -17.25 5.69
N PHE A 96 6.98 -16.30 5.94
CA PHE A 96 7.34 -14.87 5.99
C PHE A 96 8.05 -14.47 7.29
N ASN A 97 8.28 -15.41 8.21
CA ASN A 97 9.17 -15.19 9.35
C ASN A 97 10.62 -15.35 8.90
N THR A 98 11.40 -14.28 9.02
CA THR A 98 12.82 -14.27 8.61
C THR A 98 13.73 -15.25 9.36
N ASN A 99 13.28 -15.79 10.50
CA ASN A 99 13.99 -16.83 11.24
C ASN A 99 13.69 -18.25 10.75
N ASP A 100 12.69 -18.42 9.88
CA ASP A 100 12.25 -19.73 9.40
C ASP A 100 13.01 -20.15 8.13
N VAL A 101 14.32 -20.31 8.29
CA VAL A 101 15.28 -20.49 7.20
C VAL A 101 15.31 -21.93 6.71
N ILE A 102 15.12 -22.12 5.39
CA ILE A 102 15.35 -23.39 4.68
C ILE A 102 16.85 -23.59 4.48
N ASP A 103 17.48 -22.58 3.91
CA ASP A 103 18.87 -22.57 3.51
C ASP A 103 19.36 -21.13 3.48
N ASN A 104 20.61 -20.90 3.83
CA ASN A 104 21.22 -19.59 3.80
C ASN A 104 22.73 -19.69 3.58
N ASN A 105 23.30 -18.61 3.07
CA ASN A 105 24.74 -18.49 2.98
C ASN A 105 25.18 -17.05 3.23
N VAL A 106 26.40 -16.92 3.75
CA VAL A 106 27.15 -15.67 3.79
C VAL A 106 28.48 -15.88 3.09
N GLY A 107 28.83 -15.02 2.15
CA GLY A 107 30.09 -15.15 1.44
C GLY A 107 30.37 -13.99 0.51
N ASP A 108 31.59 -14.00 -0.02
CA ASP A 108 32.05 -13.01 -0.99
C ASP A 108 32.04 -13.60 -2.39
N GLY A 109 32.01 -12.72 -3.40
CA GLY A 109 32.04 -13.13 -4.80
C GLY A 109 30.79 -13.87 -5.26
N GLN A 110 30.91 -14.53 -6.40
CA GLN A 110 29.80 -15.16 -7.11
C GLN A 110 29.09 -16.21 -6.24
N GLN A 111 27.76 -16.18 -6.24
CA GLN A 111 26.94 -17.19 -5.57
C GLN A 111 25.83 -17.67 -6.50
N VAL A 112 25.43 -18.94 -6.31
CA VAL A 112 24.35 -19.59 -7.05
C VAL A 112 23.41 -20.23 -6.05
N VAL A 113 22.10 -20.06 -6.24
CA VAL A 113 21.06 -20.63 -5.39
C VAL A 113 19.90 -21.14 -6.22
N GLN A 114 19.40 -22.32 -5.88
CA GLN A 114 18.13 -22.83 -6.39
C GLN A 114 17.00 -22.37 -5.47
N ILE A 115 16.11 -21.52 -5.97
CA ILE A 115 14.87 -21.14 -5.30
C ILE A 115 13.78 -22.11 -5.77
N LEU A 116 13.15 -22.82 -4.83
CA LEU A 116 12.12 -23.82 -5.16
C LEU A 116 10.73 -23.19 -5.20
N PRO A 117 9.78 -23.74 -5.97
CA PRO A 117 8.40 -23.26 -5.99
C PRO A 117 7.70 -23.33 -4.62
N THR A 118 8.19 -24.16 -3.71
CA THR A 118 7.68 -24.35 -2.35
C THR A 118 8.24 -23.37 -1.33
N ASP A 119 9.27 -22.60 -1.68
CA ASP A 119 9.81 -21.57 -0.80
C ASP A 119 8.78 -20.46 -0.65
N ALA A 120 8.57 -19.94 0.56
CA ALA A 120 7.64 -18.83 0.75
C ALA A 120 8.25 -17.51 0.28
N ALA A 121 9.55 -17.32 0.57
CA ALA A 121 10.25 -16.11 0.22
C ALA A 121 11.77 -16.33 0.07
N PHE A 122 12.39 -15.44 -0.69
CA PHE A 122 13.84 -15.32 -0.80
C PHE A 122 14.28 -13.97 -0.24
N MET A 123 15.15 -13.98 0.75
CA MET A 123 15.75 -12.77 1.33
C MET A 123 17.18 -12.61 0.82
N THR A 124 17.56 -11.39 0.44
CA THR A 124 18.94 -11.07 0.04
C THR A 124 19.39 -9.71 0.57
N ARG A 125 20.67 -9.63 0.96
CA ARG A 125 21.32 -8.44 1.50
C ARG A 125 22.76 -8.38 1.02
N SER A 126 23.15 -7.23 0.50
CA SER A 126 24.51 -6.94 0.03
C SER A 126 25.02 -7.95 -0.99
N CYS A 127 24.14 -8.53 -1.80
CA CYS A 127 24.51 -9.51 -2.83
C CYS A 127 24.64 -8.92 -4.23
N GLY A 128 24.29 -7.64 -4.42
CA GLY A 128 24.14 -7.08 -5.76
C GLY A 128 22.95 -7.71 -6.50
N LYS A 129 23.03 -7.75 -7.82
CA LYS A 129 21.96 -8.24 -8.68
C LYS A 129 21.96 -9.77 -8.74
N TRP A 130 20.79 -10.37 -8.50
CA TRP A 130 20.55 -11.76 -8.90
C TRP A 130 19.84 -11.83 -10.24
N GLN A 131 20.21 -12.82 -11.04
CA GLN A 131 19.60 -13.13 -12.32
C GLN A 131 19.25 -14.63 -12.38
N LYS A 132 18.03 -14.97 -12.78
CA LYS A 132 17.63 -16.35 -13.07
C LYS A 132 18.38 -16.85 -14.31
N ILE A 133 18.92 -18.06 -14.24
CA ILE A 133 19.78 -18.65 -15.29
C ILE A 133 19.21 -19.93 -15.93
N ASP A 134 18.00 -20.33 -15.55
CA ASP A 134 17.24 -21.46 -16.12
C ASP A 134 15.81 -21.06 -16.52
#